data_AF-A0A011W242-F1
#
_entry.id   AF-A0A011W242-F1
#
_cell.length_a   1.000
_cell.length_b   1.000
_cell.length_c   1.000
_cell.angle_alpha   90.00
_cell.angle_beta   90.00
_cell.angle_gamma   90.00
#
_symmetry.space_group_name_H-M   'P 1'
#
loop_
_entity.id
_entity.type
_entity.pdbx_description
1 polymer ?
#
loop_
_entity_poly.entity_id
_entity_poly.type
_entity_poly.pdbx_seq_one_letter_code
_entity_poly.pdbx_strand_id
1 'polypeptide(L)'
;MGNFSNTVHFKIGDKEKFVKGFNAYMKKKGFVPCDDDEAVKTYIIALSVDQQWSTLADMDSSDDSRALFNDAKAISKSMKLPCITEVITDSDIAVLELFDKTGESADRIVVGDGEIYGMGNNEIKPECWKPLLNNKADIEKLIELIGESDLMADERLSMISSLFGVDMLADNDELGIRNDDSIIKLNFKKAEEKKPTLNTLFTQIYGEALEPLGFKKPKVRMPLYVRVINDEIIHIVGIHDMKNQLVPFGAIATVYRKDLCIDRTFRQNETWYKDLWDFYHEWHIADEPFDKGGFDYYNDLMPLSDAVQNSFNATMTWIFPVLDNVKTLKDVADYNECMFKNHITVISLPINESLAAPYSDTVIKYILDDPLSDLEKRYSTALKKIDESNKRYNFSQEKITQDRLEYEQRYNESRQRVKTFLEDEEIHKQTMEELANRKAHNLELLRKYKIIY
;
A
#
# COMPACT_ATOMS: atom_id res chain seq x y z
N MET A 1 -5.12 -14.09 43.71
CA MET A 1 -4.04 -13.10 43.90
C MET A 1 -4.49 -11.87 43.16
N GLY A 2 -4.79 -10.79 43.89
CA GLY A 2 -5.06 -9.49 43.28
C GLY A 2 -3.74 -8.91 42.80
N ASN A 3 -3.70 -8.32 41.61
CA ASN A 3 -2.56 -7.50 41.20
C ASN A 3 -2.90 -6.08 41.63
N PHE A 4 -2.03 -5.41 42.38
CA PHE A 4 -2.40 -4.18 43.10
C PHE A 4 -1.86 -2.89 42.47
N SER A 5 -0.99 -2.96 41.45
CA SER A 5 -0.56 -1.77 40.70
C SER A 5 -0.15 -2.15 39.28
N ASN A 6 -0.51 -1.30 38.32
CA ASN A 6 -0.24 -1.47 36.88
C ASN A 6 0.27 -0.14 36.28
N THR A 7 1.37 0.39 36.77
CA THR A 7 2.02 1.57 36.17
C THR A 7 3.09 1.15 35.16
N VAL A 8 3.41 2.05 34.23
CA VAL A 8 4.46 1.84 33.23
C VAL A 8 5.42 3.02 33.23
N HIS A 9 6.71 2.75 33.40
CA HIS A 9 7.74 3.77 33.50
C HIS A 9 8.57 3.84 32.23
N PHE A 10 8.52 4.97 31.52
CA PHE A 10 9.30 5.22 30.32
C PHE A 10 10.54 6.06 30.65
N LYS A 11 11.72 5.62 30.20
CA LYS A 11 12.90 6.49 30.23
C LYS A 11 12.77 7.51 29.10
N ILE A 12 12.59 8.77 29.46
CA ILE A 12 12.38 9.87 28.52
C ILE A 12 13.60 10.79 28.51
N GLY A 13 13.82 11.48 27.39
CA GLY A 13 14.81 12.56 27.31
C GLY A 13 14.19 13.96 27.23
N ASP A 14 12.87 14.04 27.04
CA ASP A 14 12.14 15.28 26.73
C ASP A 14 10.64 15.06 26.95
N LYS A 15 10.04 15.80 27.89
CA LYS A 15 8.63 15.67 28.25
C LYS A 15 7.69 16.02 27.10
N GLU A 16 8.00 17.05 26.31
CA GLU A 16 7.12 17.48 25.22
C GLU A 16 7.10 16.46 24.09
N LYS A 17 8.26 15.87 23.79
CA LYS A 17 8.35 14.78 22.81
C LYS A 17 7.59 13.55 23.29
N PHE A 18 7.64 13.24 24.58
CA PHE A 18 6.88 12.13 25.15
C PHE A 18 5.37 12.36 25.00
N VAL A 19 4.85 13.50 25.47
CA VAL A 19 3.42 13.85 25.37
C VAL A 19 2.94 13.88 23.91
N LYS A 20 3.69 14.52 23.00
CA LYS A 20 3.37 14.54 21.57
C LYS A 20 3.37 13.13 20.96
N GLY A 21 4.34 12.29 21.34
CA GLY A 21 4.44 10.91 20.88
C GLY A 21 3.28 10.04 21.37
N PHE A 22 2.88 10.20 22.64
CA PHE A 22 1.75 9.48 23.22
C PHE A 22 0.42 9.91 22.58
N ASN A 23 0.19 11.22 22.37
CA ASN A 23 -0.96 11.71 21.61
C ASN A 23 -1.01 11.13 20.18
N ALA A 24 0.13 11.02 19.51
CA ALA A 24 0.20 10.40 18.18
C ALA A 24 -0.08 8.88 18.22
N TYR A 25 0.32 8.19 19.29
CA TYR A 25 -0.03 6.79 19.52
C TYR A 25 -1.55 6.61 19.71
N MET A 26 -2.17 7.41 20.58
CA MET A 26 -3.62 7.40 20.81
C MET A 26 -4.41 7.70 19.54
N LYS A 27 -3.91 8.61 18.69
CA LYS A 27 -4.48 8.88 17.36
C LYS A 27 -4.50 7.66 16.44
N LYS A 28 -3.47 6.80 16.48
CA LYS A 28 -3.44 5.54 15.72
C LYS A 28 -4.47 4.53 16.26
N LYS A 29 -4.80 4.61 17.55
CA LYS A 29 -5.83 3.79 18.21
C LYS A 29 -7.25 4.34 18.02
N GLY A 30 -7.42 5.39 17.23
CA GLY A 30 -8.73 5.97 16.93
C GLY A 30 -9.24 6.94 17.99
N PHE A 31 -8.35 7.55 18.77
CA PHE A 31 -8.69 8.55 19.78
C PHE A 31 -8.13 9.93 19.43
N VAL A 32 -8.74 11.00 19.93
CA VAL A 32 -8.23 12.36 19.80
C VAL A 32 -8.28 13.08 21.15
N PRO A 33 -7.32 13.98 21.44
CA PRO A 33 -7.37 14.79 22.65
C PRO A 33 -8.67 15.59 22.74
N CYS A 34 -9.23 15.70 23.93
CA CYS A 34 -10.44 16.47 24.22
C CYS A 34 -10.38 17.10 25.61
N ASP A 35 -11.42 17.86 25.94
CA ASP A 35 -11.64 18.38 27.29
C ASP A 35 -12.19 17.26 28.21
N ASP A 36 -12.07 17.46 29.53
CA ASP A 36 -12.37 16.47 30.57
C ASP A 36 -13.82 15.96 30.53
N ASP A 37 -14.78 16.81 30.18
CA ASP A 37 -16.20 16.50 30.12
C ASP A 37 -16.60 15.64 28.92
N GLU A 38 -15.75 15.59 27.89
CA GLU A 38 -15.93 14.76 26.69
C GLU A 38 -15.12 13.45 26.73
N ALA A 39 -14.30 13.27 27.77
CA ALA A 39 -13.34 12.19 27.86
C ALA A 39 -14.01 10.83 28.03
N VAL A 40 -13.61 9.86 27.21
CA VAL A 40 -13.95 8.43 27.38
C VAL A 40 -12.74 7.60 27.79
N LYS A 41 -11.55 8.20 27.78
CA LYS A 41 -10.30 7.64 28.27
C LYS A 41 -9.43 8.75 28.86
N THR A 42 -8.92 8.52 30.06
CA THR A 42 -8.01 9.44 30.75
C THR A 42 -6.70 8.77 31.13
N TYR A 43 -5.58 9.37 30.73
CA TYR A 43 -4.25 8.95 31.11
C TYR A 43 -3.56 9.99 31.97
N ILE A 44 -2.80 9.53 32.96
CA ILE A 44 -1.94 10.36 33.79
C ILE A 44 -0.48 10.09 33.45
N ILE A 45 0.25 11.18 33.25
CA ILE A 45 1.70 11.19 33.09
C ILE A 45 2.27 11.88 34.31
N ALA A 46 2.99 11.13 35.14
CA ALA A 46 3.75 11.64 36.27
C ALA A 46 5.25 11.68 35.93
N LEU A 47 5.85 12.86 36.03
CA LEU A 47 7.25 13.07 35.71
C LEU A 47 8.13 12.88 36.96
N SER A 48 9.28 12.23 36.79
CA SER A 48 10.30 12.22 37.84
C SER A 48 10.84 13.62 38.13
N VAL A 49 11.45 13.80 39.29
CA VAL A 49 12.05 15.07 39.72
C VAL A 49 13.07 15.61 38.71
N ASP A 50 13.87 14.73 38.10
CA ASP A 50 14.86 15.08 37.07
C ASP A 50 14.30 15.08 35.63
N GLN A 51 13.00 14.77 35.49
CA GLN A 51 12.25 14.65 34.23
C GLN A 51 12.89 13.68 33.22
N GLN A 52 13.71 12.73 33.70
CA GLN A 52 14.28 11.66 32.87
C GLN A 52 13.36 10.43 32.80
N TRP A 53 12.30 10.39 33.60
CA TRP A 53 11.30 9.34 33.60
C TRP A 53 9.88 9.91 33.52
N SER A 54 9.00 9.12 32.92
CA SER A 54 7.57 9.34 32.90
C SER A 54 6.86 8.06 33.32
N THR A 55 6.12 8.12 34.42
CA THR A 55 5.17 7.08 34.83
C THR A 55 3.84 7.34 34.13
N LEU A 56 3.32 6.35 33.41
CA LEU A 56 2.04 6.38 32.74
C LEU A 56 1.04 5.52 33.52
N ALA A 57 -0.12 6.09 33.82
CA ALA A 57 -1.23 5.46 34.53
C ALA A 57 -2.53 5.62 33.74
N ASP A 58 -3.39 4.59 33.76
CA ASP A 58 -4.72 4.58 33.14
C ASP A 58 -5.77 4.80 34.24
N MET A 59 -6.51 5.91 34.21
CA MET A 59 -7.47 6.27 35.26
C MET A 59 -8.76 5.44 35.20
N ASP A 60 -9.04 4.83 34.05
CA ASP A 60 -10.30 4.12 33.81
C ASP A 60 -10.15 2.60 33.93
N SER A 61 -8.95 2.10 34.23
CA SER A 61 -8.73 0.68 34.43
C SER A 61 -9.27 0.26 35.80
N SER A 62 -10.45 -0.37 35.84
CA SER A 62 -10.73 -1.31 36.92
C SER A 62 -9.66 -2.40 36.91
N ASP A 63 -9.28 -2.90 38.09
CA ASP A 63 -8.17 -3.86 38.36
C ASP A 63 -8.04 -5.08 37.41
N ASP A 64 -9.04 -5.34 36.57
CA ASP A 64 -9.08 -6.45 35.60
C ASP A 64 -8.45 -6.16 34.23
N SER A 65 -8.16 -4.91 33.85
CA SER A 65 -7.62 -4.62 32.52
C SER A 65 -6.11 -4.37 32.53
N ARG A 66 -5.31 -5.43 32.30
CA ARG A 66 -3.88 -5.36 31.91
C ARG A 66 -3.64 -4.63 30.56
N ALA A 67 -4.56 -3.78 30.13
CA ALA A 67 -4.54 -3.11 28.83
C ALA A 67 -3.32 -2.19 28.68
N LEU A 68 -2.99 -1.42 29.73
CA LEU A 68 -1.83 -0.54 29.72
C LEU A 68 -0.51 -1.34 29.67
N PHE A 69 -0.42 -2.43 30.43
CA PHE A 69 0.72 -3.35 30.39
C PHE A 69 0.91 -3.95 28.99
N ASN A 70 -0.17 -4.42 28.37
CA ASN A 70 -0.14 -4.95 27.00
C ASN A 70 0.24 -3.86 25.97
N ASP A 71 -0.20 -2.62 26.20
CA ASP A 71 0.12 -1.49 25.33
C ASP A 71 1.55 -0.95 25.55
N ALA A 72 2.20 -1.23 26.68
CA ALA A 72 3.56 -0.78 27.00
C ALA A 72 4.57 -1.14 25.89
N LYS A 73 4.51 -2.39 25.39
CA LYS A 73 5.30 -2.86 24.25
C LYS A 73 5.05 -2.04 22.98
N ALA A 74 3.79 -1.77 22.65
CA ALA A 74 3.43 -1.04 21.45
C ALA A 74 3.83 0.45 21.54
N ILE A 75 3.69 1.05 22.73
CA ILE A 75 4.10 2.43 23.01
C ILE A 75 5.62 2.54 22.94
N SER A 76 6.36 1.65 23.62
CA SER A 76 7.83 1.58 23.57
C SER A 76 8.33 1.51 22.14
N LYS A 77 7.81 0.57 21.33
CA LYS A 77 8.16 0.42 19.91
C LYS A 77 7.82 1.66 19.08
N SER A 78 6.64 2.24 19.29
CA SER A 78 6.20 3.43 18.53
C SER A 78 7.04 4.66 18.84
N MET A 79 7.50 4.80 20.08
CA MET A 79 8.24 5.97 20.56
C MET A 79 9.76 5.76 20.59
N LYS A 80 10.23 4.52 20.39
CA LYS A 80 11.63 4.09 20.50
C LYS A 80 12.26 4.41 21.87
N LEU A 81 11.47 4.18 22.93
CA LEU A 81 11.87 4.41 24.31
C LEU A 81 11.87 3.09 25.06
N PRO A 82 12.87 2.81 25.91
CA PRO A 82 12.77 1.66 26.81
C PRO A 82 11.73 1.96 27.90
N CYS A 83 11.06 0.93 28.37
CA CYS A 83 10.14 1.04 29.49
C CYS A 83 10.25 -0.15 30.45
N ILE A 84 9.95 0.13 31.71
CA ILE A 84 9.82 -0.86 32.77
C ILE A 84 8.33 -0.96 33.09
N THR A 85 7.80 -2.17 33.05
CA THR A 85 6.49 -2.46 33.60
C THR A 85 6.67 -3.12 34.96
N GLU A 86 5.77 -2.80 35.88
CA GLU A 86 5.75 -3.35 37.22
C GLU A 86 4.46 -4.12 37.47
N VAL A 87 4.59 -5.25 38.16
CA VAL A 87 3.45 -6.00 38.70
C VAL A 87 3.77 -6.42 40.12
N ILE A 88 3.05 -5.85 41.08
CA ILE A 88 3.05 -6.29 42.48
C ILE A 88 1.95 -7.35 42.64
N THR A 89 2.33 -8.57 43.00
CA THR A 89 1.39 -9.71 43.09
C THR A 89 0.98 -10.02 44.54
N ASP A 90 1.85 -9.69 45.51
CA ASP A 90 1.63 -9.84 46.96
C ASP A 90 2.57 -8.89 47.73
N SER A 91 2.49 -8.81 49.06
CA SER A 91 3.44 -8.02 49.88
C SER A 91 4.90 -8.46 49.73
N ASP A 92 5.10 -9.70 49.31
CA ASP A 92 6.39 -10.37 49.36
C ASP A 92 7.02 -10.55 47.96
N ILE A 93 6.32 -10.15 46.89
CA ILE A 93 6.82 -10.30 45.51
C ILE A 93 6.35 -9.20 44.55
N ALA A 94 7.32 -8.66 43.82
CA ALA A 94 7.12 -7.80 42.67
C ALA A 94 7.91 -8.29 41.45
N VAL A 95 7.38 -8.01 40.26
CA VAL A 95 8.00 -8.36 38.98
C VAL A 95 8.22 -7.11 38.16
N LEU A 96 9.47 -6.88 37.76
CA LEU A 96 9.82 -5.80 36.83
C LEU A 96 10.21 -6.41 35.48
N GLU A 97 9.52 -6.02 34.42
CA GLU A 97 9.85 -6.42 33.05
C GLU A 97 10.33 -5.22 32.24
N LEU A 98 11.50 -5.37 31.61
CA LEU A 98 12.15 -4.33 30.82
C LEU A 98 11.92 -4.60 29.33
N PHE A 99 11.30 -3.64 28.64
CA PHE A 99 11.22 -3.61 27.19
C PHE A 99 12.27 -2.67 26.60
N ASP A 100 12.98 -3.13 25.57
CA ASP A 100 13.92 -2.29 24.85
C ASP A 100 13.22 -1.30 23.89
N LYS A 101 13.99 -0.49 23.17
CA LYS A 101 13.47 0.51 22.22
C LYS A 101 12.77 -0.10 20.99
N THR A 102 12.85 -1.40 20.78
CA THR A 102 12.15 -2.13 19.73
C THR A 102 10.79 -2.67 20.21
N GLY A 103 10.54 -2.59 21.53
CA GLY A 103 9.38 -3.16 22.21
C GLY A 103 9.52 -4.64 22.52
N GLU A 104 10.70 -5.23 22.37
CA GLU A 104 10.93 -6.63 22.76
C GLU A 104 11.38 -6.70 24.23
N SER A 105 10.99 -7.79 24.90
CA SER A 105 11.38 -8.04 26.31
C SER A 105 12.89 -8.29 26.35
N ALA A 106 13.61 -7.37 27.01
CA ALA A 106 15.06 -7.38 27.10
C ALA A 106 15.51 -8.20 28.32
N ASP A 107 14.84 -7.98 29.44
CA ASP A 107 15.11 -8.68 30.69
C ASP A 107 13.91 -8.63 31.65
N ARG A 108 13.86 -9.56 32.60
CA ARG A 108 12.79 -9.63 33.61
C ARG A 108 13.39 -10.03 34.95
N ILE A 109 13.16 -9.22 35.97
CA ILE A 109 13.64 -9.45 37.34
C ILE A 109 12.46 -9.66 38.29
N VAL A 110 12.67 -10.51 39.28
CA VAL A 110 11.73 -10.79 40.37
C VAL A 110 12.35 -10.22 41.64
N VAL A 111 11.60 -9.37 42.33
CA VAL A 111 12.00 -8.73 43.60
C VAL A 111 11.20 -9.39 44.71
N GLY A 112 11.86 -10.10 45.61
CA GLY A 112 11.19 -10.89 46.67
C GLY A 112 11.41 -12.39 46.53
N ASP A 113 10.63 -13.19 47.27
CA ASP A 113 10.72 -14.65 47.21
C ASP A 113 9.87 -15.20 46.05
N GLY A 114 10.49 -15.25 44.86
CA GLY A 114 9.88 -15.78 43.65
C GLY A 114 9.60 -17.29 43.69
N GLU A 115 10.35 -18.05 44.50
CA GLU A 115 10.28 -19.52 44.50
C GLU A 115 8.94 -20.03 45.05
N ILE A 116 8.42 -19.38 46.09
CA ILE A 116 7.11 -19.70 46.69
C ILE A 116 5.97 -19.56 45.66
N TYR A 117 6.13 -18.66 44.68
CA TYR A 117 5.14 -18.38 43.63
C TYR A 117 5.45 -19.11 42.31
N GLY A 118 6.44 -20.02 42.29
CA GLY A 118 6.86 -20.74 41.09
C GLY A 118 7.49 -19.85 40.01
N MET A 119 7.89 -18.63 40.37
CA MET A 119 8.61 -17.68 39.53
C MET A 119 10.08 -17.74 39.93
N GLY A 120 10.83 -18.73 39.41
CA GLY A 120 12.24 -18.89 39.76
C GLY A 120 13.03 -17.57 39.64
N ASN A 121 14.02 -17.38 40.51
CA ASN A 121 14.85 -16.19 40.49
C ASN A 121 15.64 -16.11 39.17
N ASN A 122 15.38 -15.09 38.36
CA ASN A 122 16.09 -14.89 37.11
C ASN A 122 17.45 -14.21 37.37
N GLU A 123 18.50 -14.68 36.69
CA GLU A 123 19.76 -13.94 36.60
C GLU A 123 19.53 -12.63 35.83
N ILE A 124 19.71 -11.51 36.52
CA ILE A 124 19.66 -10.17 35.91
C ILE A 124 20.76 -10.01 34.86
N LYS A 125 20.44 -9.34 33.75
CA LYS A 125 21.40 -8.94 32.71
C LYS A 125 21.89 -7.50 32.94
N PRO A 126 23.08 -7.28 33.55
CA PRO A 126 23.51 -5.95 33.97
C PRO A 126 23.59 -4.94 32.83
N GLU A 127 23.92 -5.38 31.61
CA GLU A 127 24.00 -4.57 30.40
C GLU A 127 22.67 -3.92 30.00
N CYS A 128 21.53 -4.52 30.35
CA CYS A 128 20.21 -4.01 30.04
C CYS A 128 19.77 -2.90 31.01
N TRP A 129 20.06 -3.07 32.31
CA TRP A 129 19.59 -2.18 33.38
C TRP A 129 20.54 -1.03 33.67
N LYS A 130 21.85 -1.24 33.56
CA LYS A 130 22.88 -0.24 33.86
C LYS A 130 22.71 1.10 33.12
N PRO A 131 22.27 1.15 31.85
CA PRO A 131 22.01 2.42 31.15
C PRO A 131 20.84 3.24 31.71
N LEU A 132 19.94 2.62 32.48
CA LEU A 132 18.70 3.24 32.99
C LEU A 132 18.88 3.86 34.38
N LEU A 133 19.85 3.36 35.16
CA LEU A 133 20.20 3.84 36.49
C LEU A 133 20.70 5.30 36.49
N ASN A 134 20.40 6.03 37.56
CA ASN A 134 20.93 7.39 37.78
C ASN A 134 22.45 7.39 37.88
N ASN A 135 23.00 6.41 38.59
CA ASN A 135 24.43 6.17 38.66
C ASN A 135 24.75 4.74 38.21
N LYS A 136 25.49 4.64 37.10
CA LYS A 136 25.86 3.36 36.48
C LYS A 136 26.66 2.43 37.41
N ALA A 137 27.29 2.97 38.46
CA ALA A 137 28.01 2.18 39.45
C ALA A 137 27.07 1.43 40.42
N ASP A 138 25.79 1.82 40.51
CA ASP A 138 24.81 1.22 41.42
C ASP A 138 24.22 -0.11 40.92
N ILE A 139 24.73 -0.65 39.80
CA ILE A 139 24.28 -1.95 39.29
C ILE A 139 24.49 -3.09 40.29
N GLU A 140 25.56 -3.03 41.09
CA GLU A 140 25.80 -4.01 42.16
C GLU A 140 24.77 -3.89 43.29
N LYS A 141 24.33 -2.67 43.61
CA LYS A 141 23.27 -2.45 44.61
C LYS A 141 21.92 -2.95 44.09
N LEU A 142 21.64 -2.79 42.79
CA LEU A 142 20.43 -3.36 42.20
C LEU A 142 20.44 -4.89 42.31
N ILE A 143 21.58 -5.54 42.03
CA ILE A 143 21.73 -6.99 42.18
C ILE A 143 21.50 -7.42 43.64
N GLU A 144 22.10 -6.71 44.60
CA GLU A 144 21.91 -6.96 46.04
C GLU A 144 20.44 -6.83 46.45
N LEU A 145 19.75 -5.78 45.99
CA LEU A 145 18.33 -5.53 46.27
C LEU A 145 17.38 -6.54 45.61
N ILE A 146 17.84 -7.33 44.63
CA ILE A 146 17.08 -8.40 43.97
C ILE A 146 17.34 -9.77 44.63
N GLY A 147 18.45 -9.93 45.34
CA GLY A 147 18.81 -11.17 46.05
C GLY A 147 17.96 -11.49 47.30
N GLU A 148 18.43 -12.47 48.07
CA GLU A 148 17.84 -12.83 49.37
C GLU A 148 17.94 -11.65 50.35
N SER A 149 16.83 -11.30 50.99
CA SER A 149 16.73 -10.17 51.92
C SER A 149 15.59 -10.41 52.90
N ASP A 150 15.73 -9.89 54.13
CA ASP A 150 14.66 -9.88 55.15
C ASP A 150 13.61 -8.78 54.91
N LEU A 151 13.81 -7.92 53.90
CA LEU A 151 12.92 -6.81 53.55
C LEU A 151 11.75 -7.28 52.67
N MET A 152 10.59 -6.63 52.86
CA MET A 152 9.39 -6.86 52.03
C MET A 152 9.59 -6.31 50.60
N ALA A 153 8.74 -6.74 49.66
CA ALA A 153 8.92 -6.37 48.25
C ALA A 153 8.72 -4.88 48.00
N ASP A 154 7.81 -4.23 48.72
CA ASP A 154 7.56 -2.79 48.66
C ASP A 154 8.75 -1.97 49.18
N GLU A 155 9.35 -2.36 50.31
CA GLU A 155 10.56 -1.73 50.85
C GLU A 155 11.72 -1.81 49.84
N ARG A 156 11.89 -2.97 49.21
CA ARG A 156 12.92 -3.20 48.19
C ARG A 156 12.64 -2.39 46.93
N LEU A 157 11.39 -2.37 46.46
CA LEU A 157 10.98 -1.55 45.32
C LEU A 157 11.17 -0.06 45.58
N SER A 158 10.96 0.42 46.81
CA SER A 158 11.26 1.82 47.19
C SER A 158 12.76 2.14 47.05
N MET A 159 13.63 1.22 47.47
CA MET A 159 15.07 1.35 47.30
C MET A 159 15.47 1.28 45.82
N ILE A 160 14.89 0.36 45.05
CA ILE A 160 15.12 0.21 43.59
C ILE A 160 14.65 1.47 42.85
N SER A 161 13.47 1.99 43.17
CA SER A 161 12.90 3.24 42.67
C SER A 161 13.90 4.39 42.78
N SER A 162 14.58 4.49 43.92
CA SER A 162 15.61 5.51 44.18
C SER A 162 16.84 5.37 43.27
N LEU A 163 17.24 4.15 42.90
CA LEU A 163 18.36 3.91 41.97
C LEU A 163 18.05 4.40 40.55
N PHE A 164 16.78 4.32 40.14
CA PHE A 164 16.31 4.80 38.84
C PHE A 164 15.86 6.26 38.86
N GLY A 165 15.52 6.81 40.02
CA GLY A 165 14.96 8.16 40.15
C GLY A 165 13.51 8.25 39.67
N VAL A 166 12.75 7.16 39.77
CA VAL A 166 11.32 7.10 39.43
C VAL A 166 10.59 6.43 40.57
N ASP A 167 9.41 6.94 40.91
CA ASP A 167 8.55 6.34 41.92
C ASP A 167 7.78 5.19 41.28
N MET A 168 8.24 3.95 41.53
CA MET A 168 7.63 2.73 40.99
C MET A 168 6.37 2.36 41.80
N LEU A 169 6.35 2.68 43.09
CA LEU A 169 5.23 2.41 43.99
C LEU A 169 4.03 3.35 43.82
N ALA A 170 4.06 4.27 42.86
CA ALA A 170 2.99 5.22 42.63
C ALA A 170 1.69 4.50 42.24
N ASP A 171 0.64 4.69 43.02
CA ASP A 171 -0.69 4.16 42.74
C ASP A 171 -1.45 5.07 41.76
N ASN A 172 -2.24 4.49 40.86
CA ASN A 172 -3.12 5.20 39.94
C ASN A 172 -4.08 6.15 40.68
N ASP A 173 -4.65 5.70 41.80
CA ASP A 173 -5.58 6.52 42.60
C ASP A 173 -4.87 7.73 43.24
N GLU A 174 -3.65 7.53 43.73
CA GLU A 174 -2.81 8.61 44.28
C GLU A 174 -2.40 9.61 43.20
N LEU A 175 -1.96 9.11 42.04
CA LEU A 175 -1.63 9.95 40.89
C LEU A 175 -2.86 10.72 40.38
N GLY A 176 -4.06 10.13 40.50
CA GLY A 176 -5.35 10.70 40.13
C GLY A 176 -5.70 12.01 40.83
N ILE A 177 -5.39 12.10 42.13
CA ILE A 177 -5.74 13.25 42.97
C ILE A 177 -4.66 14.34 43.01
N ARG A 178 -3.45 14.05 42.53
CA ARG A 178 -2.36 15.03 42.45
C ARG A 178 -2.61 16.05 41.33
N ASN A 179 -2.31 17.31 41.63
CA ASN A 179 -2.49 18.46 40.74
C ASN A 179 -1.26 19.39 40.72
N ASP A 180 -0.07 18.86 40.98
CA ASP A 180 1.19 19.61 40.91
C ASP A 180 1.81 19.59 39.50
N ASP A 181 2.82 20.43 39.25
CA ASP A 181 3.43 20.63 37.93
C ASP A 181 4.13 19.37 37.35
N SER A 182 4.34 18.33 38.15
CA SER A 182 4.88 17.06 37.68
C SER A 182 3.82 16.12 37.09
N ILE A 183 2.53 16.48 37.20
CA ILE A 183 1.40 15.69 36.70
C ILE A 183 0.80 16.33 35.44
N ILE A 184 0.61 15.51 34.40
CA ILE A 184 -0.08 15.89 33.16
C ILE A 184 -1.23 14.91 32.95
N LYS A 185 -2.45 15.45 32.88
CA LYS A 185 -3.66 14.70 32.55
C LYS A 185 -3.93 14.81 31.04
N LEU A 186 -4.14 13.67 30.38
CA LEU A 186 -4.44 13.59 28.96
C LEU A 186 -5.79 12.91 28.76
N ASN A 187 -6.75 13.68 28.27
CA ASN A 187 -8.13 13.27 28.06
C ASN A 187 -8.39 12.99 26.59
N PHE A 188 -9.08 11.88 26.31
CA PHE A 188 -9.32 11.41 24.95
C PHE A 188 -10.77 11.04 24.72
N LYS A 189 -11.30 11.44 23.56
CA LYS A 189 -12.57 10.94 23.01
C LYS A 189 -12.32 10.05 21.81
N LYS A 190 -13.29 9.18 21.48
CA LYS A 190 -13.24 8.42 20.22
C LYS A 190 -13.24 9.39 19.05
N ALA A 191 -12.30 9.20 18.13
CA ALA A 191 -12.30 9.92 16.88
C ALA A 191 -13.57 9.58 16.11
N GLU A 192 -14.20 10.57 15.47
CA GLU A 192 -15.26 10.31 14.51
C GLU A 192 -14.73 9.34 13.43
N GLU A 193 -15.50 8.29 13.12
CA GLU A 193 -15.15 7.32 12.09
C GLU A 193 -14.95 8.03 10.76
N LYS A 194 -13.69 8.25 10.38
CA LYS A 194 -13.38 8.74 9.04
C LYS A 194 -13.73 7.66 8.06
N LYS A 195 -14.78 7.91 7.27
CA LYS A 195 -15.14 7.09 6.11
C LYS A 195 -13.88 6.80 5.29
N PRO A 196 -13.62 5.54 4.92
CA PRO A 196 -12.40 5.16 4.22
C PRO A 196 -12.31 5.90 2.89
N THR A 197 -11.11 6.34 2.54
CA THR A 197 -10.89 7.06 1.28
C THR A 197 -10.93 6.10 0.10
N LEU A 198 -11.21 6.61 -1.11
CA LEU A 198 -11.13 5.84 -2.35
C LEU A 198 -9.79 5.09 -2.48
N ASN A 199 -8.67 5.77 -2.19
CA ASN A 199 -7.36 5.14 -2.27
C ASN A 199 -7.19 4.00 -1.27
N THR A 200 -7.76 4.12 -0.07
CA THR A 200 -7.75 3.04 0.93
C THR A 200 -8.52 1.83 0.43
N LEU A 201 -9.78 2.05 0.01
CA LEU A 201 -10.66 0.99 -0.50
C LEU A 201 -10.11 0.34 -1.77
N PHE A 202 -9.60 1.12 -2.71
CA PHE A 202 -8.99 0.60 -3.92
C PHE A 202 -7.76 -0.25 -3.61
N THR A 203 -6.94 0.15 -2.63
CA THR A 203 -5.77 -0.66 -2.24
C THR A 203 -6.19 -1.98 -1.61
N GLN A 204 -7.18 -1.97 -0.74
CA GLN A 204 -7.68 -3.19 -0.09
C GLN A 204 -8.35 -4.12 -1.11
N ILE A 205 -9.35 -3.63 -1.85
CA ILE A 205 -10.17 -4.46 -2.73
C ILE A 205 -9.41 -4.88 -3.99
N TYR A 206 -8.84 -3.93 -4.75
CA TYR A 206 -8.10 -4.28 -5.97
C TYR A 206 -6.73 -4.87 -5.65
N GLY A 207 -6.04 -4.35 -4.62
CA GLY A 207 -4.68 -4.81 -4.31
C GLY A 207 -4.63 -6.25 -3.85
N GLU A 208 -5.45 -6.62 -2.86
CA GLU A 208 -5.46 -7.98 -2.30
C GLU A 208 -5.75 -9.04 -3.37
N ALA A 209 -6.61 -8.72 -4.35
CA ALA A 209 -6.95 -9.65 -5.42
C ALA A 209 -5.97 -9.65 -6.61
N LEU A 210 -5.39 -8.50 -6.96
CA LEU A 210 -4.52 -8.38 -8.14
C LEU A 210 -3.04 -8.70 -7.84
N GLU A 211 -2.57 -8.52 -6.60
CA GLU A 211 -1.19 -8.84 -6.21
C GLU A 211 -0.81 -10.31 -6.48
N PRO A 212 -1.64 -11.31 -6.13
CA PRO A 212 -1.37 -12.72 -6.48
C PRO A 212 -1.29 -12.99 -7.99
N LEU A 213 -1.90 -12.12 -8.81
CA LEU A 213 -1.90 -12.21 -10.29
C LEU A 213 -0.70 -11.49 -10.92
N GLY A 214 0.26 -11.05 -10.11
CA GLY A 214 1.50 -10.40 -10.52
C GLY A 214 1.37 -8.89 -10.74
N PHE A 215 0.23 -8.29 -10.41
CA PHE A 215 0.09 -6.84 -10.46
C PHE A 215 0.74 -6.16 -9.26
N LYS A 216 1.24 -4.95 -9.49
CA LYS A 216 1.82 -4.10 -8.47
C LYS A 216 1.24 -2.70 -8.59
N LYS A 217 1.14 -2.03 -7.44
CA LYS A 217 0.73 -0.64 -7.38
C LYS A 217 1.92 0.27 -7.70
N PRO A 218 1.92 1.00 -8.84
CA PRO A 218 3.01 1.90 -9.16
C PRO A 218 3.01 3.13 -8.27
N LYS A 219 4.20 3.76 -8.15
CA LYS A 219 4.38 5.03 -7.46
C LYS A 219 3.90 6.22 -8.31
N VAL A 220 2.61 6.23 -8.66
CA VAL A 220 1.91 7.29 -9.40
C VAL A 220 0.65 7.72 -8.67
N ARG A 221 0.07 8.86 -9.05
CA ARG A 221 -1.13 9.40 -8.39
C ARG A 221 -2.41 8.63 -8.75
N MET A 222 -2.45 8.01 -9.93
CA MET A 222 -3.64 7.31 -10.41
C MET A 222 -3.91 6.02 -9.63
N PRO A 223 -5.18 5.70 -9.33
CA PRO A 223 -5.57 4.43 -8.74
C PRO A 223 -5.59 3.35 -9.83
N LEU A 224 -4.42 2.80 -10.10
CA LEU A 224 -4.20 1.72 -11.05
C LEU A 224 -3.19 0.70 -10.52
N TYR A 225 -3.24 -0.49 -11.08
CA TYR A 225 -2.34 -1.61 -10.88
C TYR A 225 -1.75 -2.02 -12.23
N VAL A 226 -0.48 -2.40 -12.22
CA VAL A 226 0.27 -2.77 -13.43
C VAL A 226 0.98 -4.08 -13.22
N ARG A 227 0.94 -4.97 -14.22
CA ARG A 227 1.86 -6.12 -14.31
C ARG A 227 2.61 -6.10 -15.64
N VAL A 228 3.77 -6.72 -15.64
CA VAL A 228 4.60 -6.91 -16.82
C VAL A 228 4.69 -8.39 -17.14
N ILE A 229 4.39 -8.76 -18.39
CA ILE A 229 4.46 -10.13 -18.91
C ILE A 229 5.69 -10.21 -19.82
N ASN A 230 6.53 -11.23 -19.57
CA ASN A 230 7.73 -11.53 -20.36
C ASN A 230 8.67 -10.32 -20.56
N ASP A 231 8.76 -9.41 -19.57
CA ASP A 231 9.55 -8.18 -19.62
C ASP A 231 9.24 -7.23 -20.80
N GLU A 232 8.08 -7.39 -21.44
CA GLU A 232 7.75 -6.68 -22.68
C GLU A 232 6.34 -6.10 -22.71
N ILE A 233 5.36 -6.82 -22.20
CA ILE A 233 3.94 -6.48 -22.32
C ILE A 233 3.44 -5.97 -20.97
N ILE A 234 2.73 -4.87 -20.99
CA ILE A 234 2.28 -4.14 -19.80
C ILE A 234 0.76 -4.20 -19.76
N HIS A 235 0.20 -4.80 -18.71
CA HIS A 235 -1.24 -4.80 -18.49
C HIS A 235 -1.57 -3.82 -17.39
N ILE A 236 -2.61 -3.02 -17.60
CA ILE A 236 -3.05 -1.97 -16.69
C ILE A 236 -4.51 -2.21 -16.36
N VAL A 237 -4.84 -2.14 -15.08
CA VAL A 237 -6.20 -2.14 -14.54
C VAL A 237 -6.32 -0.97 -13.57
N GLY A 238 -7.38 -0.18 -13.66
CA GLY A 238 -7.59 0.91 -12.72
C GLY A 238 -9.02 1.43 -12.70
N ILE A 239 -9.22 2.48 -11.91
CA ILE A 239 -10.50 3.19 -11.85
C ILE A 239 -10.30 4.68 -12.11
N HIS A 240 -11.21 5.29 -12.85
CA HIS A 240 -11.27 6.72 -13.01
C HIS A 240 -12.40 7.27 -12.12
N ASP A 241 -12.04 8.13 -11.18
CA ASP A 241 -13.01 8.86 -10.36
C ASP A 241 -13.50 10.13 -11.09
N MET A 242 -14.79 10.14 -11.42
CA MET A 242 -15.52 11.26 -12.05
C MET A 242 -16.28 12.12 -11.02
N LYS A 243 -15.76 12.20 -9.80
CA LYS A 243 -16.26 12.91 -8.60
C LYS A 243 -17.47 12.32 -7.90
N ASN A 244 -18.28 11.50 -8.57
CA ASN A 244 -19.43 10.79 -7.98
C ASN A 244 -19.71 9.43 -8.65
N GLN A 245 -18.85 9.02 -9.58
CA GLN A 245 -18.97 7.80 -10.36
C GLN A 245 -17.58 7.22 -10.56
N LEU A 246 -17.41 5.94 -10.30
CA LEU A 246 -16.19 5.19 -10.60
C LEU A 246 -16.35 4.52 -11.95
N VAL A 247 -15.39 4.73 -12.85
CA VAL A 247 -15.36 4.10 -14.16
C VAL A 247 -14.13 3.18 -14.23
N PRO A 248 -14.30 1.86 -14.21
CA PRO A 248 -13.18 0.95 -14.41
C PRO A 248 -12.57 1.12 -15.80
N PHE A 249 -11.28 0.92 -15.89
CA PHE A 249 -10.58 0.93 -17.16
C PHE A 249 -9.47 -0.09 -17.20
N GLY A 250 -9.14 -0.50 -18.42
CA GLY A 250 -8.02 -1.36 -18.73
C GLY A 250 -7.17 -0.79 -19.86
N ALA A 251 -5.94 -1.30 -19.97
CA ALA A 251 -5.10 -1.03 -21.13
C ALA A 251 -4.01 -2.08 -21.31
N ILE A 252 -3.56 -2.21 -22.55
CA ILE A 252 -2.37 -2.97 -22.94
C ILE A 252 -1.38 -2.01 -23.58
N ALA A 253 -0.11 -2.16 -23.20
CA ALA A 253 1.02 -1.45 -23.81
C ALA A 253 2.23 -2.37 -23.92
N THR A 254 3.24 -1.95 -24.66
CA THR A 254 4.55 -2.60 -24.68
C THR A 254 5.66 -1.63 -24.28
N VAL A 255 6.81 -2.20 -23.90
CA VAL A 255 8.06 -1.46 -23.69
C VAL A 255 8.60 -0.79 -24.96
N TYR A 256 8.01 -1.05 -26.13
CA TYR A 256 8.42 -0.49 -27.42
C TYR A 256 7.72 0.83 -27.78
N ARG A 257 6.78 1.31 -26.94
CA ARG A 257 6.15 2.62 -27.15
C ARG A 257 7.16 3.75 -27.07
N LYS A 258 6.91 4.80 -27.86
CA LYS A 258 7.68 6.04 -27.78
C LYS A 258 7.45 6.75 -26.45
N ASP A 259 6.21 6.71 -25.93
CA ASP A 259 5.85 7.35 -24.67
C ASP A 259 4.86 6.47 -23.87
N LEU A 260 5.28 5.98 -22.70
CA LEU A 260 4.49 5.05 -21.87
C LEU A 260 3.50 5.75 -20.93
N CYS A 261 3.81 6.94 -20.43
CA CYS A 261 2.84 7.89 -19.80
C CYS A 261 1.93 7.41 -18.65
N ILE A 262 2.21 6.31 -17.97
CA ILE A 262 1.29 5.79 -16.93
C ILE A 262 1.13 6.73 -15.71
N ASP A 263 1.97 7.76 -15.60
CA ASP A 263 1.94 8.80 -14.58
C ASP A 263 1.05 10.00 -14.95
N ARG A 264 0.60 10.11 -16.21
CA ARG A 264 -0.35 11.12 -16.68
C ARG A 264 -1.77 10.74 -16.30
N THR A 265 -2.67 11.71 -16.28
CA THR A 265 -4.10 11.49 -15.92
C THR A 265 -4.84 10.60 -16.93
N PHE A 266 -5.97 10.02 -16.53
CA PHE A 266 -6.84 9.25 -17.43
C PHE A 266 -7.14 10.03 -18.71
N ARG A 267 -7.55 11.29 -18.58
CA ARG A 267 -7.86 12.18 -19.72
C ARG A 267 -6.72 12.38 -20.70
N GLN A 268 -5.48 12.37 -20.21
CA GLN A 268 -4.29 12.47 -21.07
C GLN A 268 -3.92 11.16 -21.75
N ASN A 269 -4.48 10.04 -21.26
CA ASN A 269 -4.28 8.69 -21.77
C ASN A 269 -5.54 8.10 -22.42
N GLU A 270 -6.63 8.85 -22.59
CA GLU A 270 -7.92 8.42 -23.20
C GLU A 270 -7.75 7.80 -24.60
N THR A 271 -6.66 8.13 -25.29
CA THR A 271 -6.37 7.54 -26.61
C THR A 271 -6.04 6.05 -26.53
N TRP A 272 -5.63 5.53 -25.38
CA TRP A 272 -5.20 4.13 -25.22
C TRP A 272 -5.66 3.46 -23.92
N TYR A 273 -6.14 4.23 -22.95
CA TYR A 273 -6.96 3.72 -21.85
C TYR A 273 -8.40 3.59 -22.31
N LYS A 274 -9.02 2.47 -21.92
CA LYS A 274 -10.32 2.07 -22.41
C LYS A 274 -11.18 1.69 -21.23
N ASP A 275 -12.34 2.32 -21.15
CA ASP A 275 -13.23 2.12 -20.03
C ASP A 275 -13.96 0.78 -20.15
N LEU A 276 -14.68 0.43 -19.10
CA LEU A 276 -15.44 -0.81 -19.03
C LEU A 276 -16.45 -0.96 -20.19
N TRP A 277 -17.02 0.15 -20.67
CA TRP A 277 -17.98 0.13 -21.76
C TRP A 277 -17.30 -0.21 -23.09
N ASP A 278 -16.13 0.37 -23.36
CA ASP A 278 -15.30 0.01 -24.52
C ASP A 278 -14.94 -1.49 -24.50
N PHE A 279 -14.52 -2.03 -23.34
CA PHE A 279 -14.20 -3.45 -23.19
C PHE A 279 -15.42 -4.35 -23.45
N TYR A 280 -16.56 -4.00 -22.88
CA TYR A 280 -17.78 -4.75 -23.13
C TYR A 280 -18.16 -4.74 -24.62
N HIS A 281 -18.18 -3.56 -25.25
CA HIS A 281 -18.64 -3.43 -26.63
C HIS A 281 -17.73 -4.15 -27.63
N GLU A 282 -16.41 -4.14 -27.42
CA GLU A 282 -15.45 -4.70 -28.37
C GLU A 282 -15.25 -6.22 -28.20
N TRP A 283 -15.44 -6.78 -26.99
CA TRP A 283 -15.20 -8.23 -26.75
C TRP A 283 -16.41 -9.03 -26.27
N HIS A 284 -17.42 -8.39 -25.69
CA HIS A 284 -18.47 -9.08 -24.93
C HIS A 284 -19.90 -8.76 -25.39
N ILE A 285 -20.07 -7.94 -26.42
CA ILE A 285 -21.40 -7.49 -26.88
C ILE A 285 -22.35 -8.63 -27.27
N ALA A 286 -21.80 -9.81 -27.58
CA ALA A 286 -22.55 -11.01 -27.93
C ALA A 286 -22.83 -11.93 -26.73
N ASP A 287 -22.22 -11.69 -25.57
CA ASP A 287 -22.25 -12.60 -24.42
C ASP A 287 -23.54 -12.40 -23.63
N GLU A 288 -23.75 -11.22 -23.04
CA GLU A 288 -24.92 -10.87 -22.24
C GLU A 288 -25.21 -9.37 -22.29
N PRO A 289 -26.46 -8.91 -22.10
CA PRO A 289 -26.75 -7.48 -22.02
C PRO A 289 -25.99 -6.79 -20.89
N PHE A 290 -25.32 -5.70 -21.20
CA PHE A 290 -24.58 -4.89 -20.23
C PHE A 290 -25.17 -3.50 -20.11
N ASP A 291 -25.49 -3.11 -18.87
CA ASP A 291 -26.24 -1.90 -18.55
C ASP A 291 -25.43 -0.88 -17.73
N LYS A 292 -24.20 -1.20 -17.30
CA LYS A 292 -23.43 -0.39 -16.33
C LYS A 292 -21.95 -0.24 -16.67
N GLY A 293 -21.61 0.83 -17.40
CA GLY A 293 -20.21 1.24 -17.63
C GLY A 293 -19.55 2.01 -16.46
N GLY A 294 -20.33 2.41 -15.44
CA GLY A 294 -19.85 3.19 -14.30
C GLY A 294 -20.64 2.89 -13.02
N PHE A 295 -20.04 3.22 -11.87
CA PHE A 295 -20.54 2.88 -10.54
C PHE A 295 -20.70 4.15 -9.69
N ASP A 296 -21.94 4.61 -9.56
CA ASP A 296 -22.27 5.82 -8.82
C ASP A 296 -22.16 5.63 -7.30
N TYR A 297 -21.63 6.64 -6.61
CA TYR A 297 -21.53 6.67 -5.14
C TYR A 297 -21.84 8.08 -4.62
N TYR A 298 -23.12 8.40 -4.44
CA TYR A 298 -23.54 9.66 -3.80
C TYR A 298 -24.87 9.50 -3.07
N ASN A 299 -25.21 10.49 -2.21
CA ASN A 299 -26.50 10.72 -1.54
C ASN A 299 -27.42 9.48 -1.44
N ASP A 300 -27.09 8.57 -0.52
CA ASP A 300 -27.94 7.43 -0.13
C ASP A 300 -28.16 6.33 -1.20
N LEU A 301 -27.54 6.43 -2.38
CA LEU A 301 -27.65 5.43 -3.45
C LEU A 301 -26.76 4.21 -3.16
N MET A 302 -25.47 4.45 -2.88
CA MET A 302 -24.49 3.40 -2.63
C MET A 302 -23.29 3.95 -1.84
N PRO A 303 -22.85 3.24 -0.76
CA PRO A 303 -21.59 3.53 -0.10
C PRO A 303 -20.40 3.42 -1.06
N LEU A 304 -19.36 4.23 -0.85
CA LEU A 304 -18.14 4.16 -1.67
C LEU A 304 -17.49 2.77 -1.64
N SER A 305 -17.55 2.06 -0.51
CA SER A 305 -17.06 0.67 -0.40
C SER A 305 -17.70 -0.24 -1.43
N ASP A 306 -19.03 -0.16 -1.56
CA ASP A 306 -19.83 -1.03 -2.39
C ASP A 306 -19.62 -0.65 -3.87
N ALA A 307 -19.47 0.64 -4.17
CA ALA A 307 -19.13 1.10 -5.50
C ALA A 307 -17.74 0.60 -5.93
N VAL A 308 -16.74 0.65 -5.05
CA VAL A 308 -15.42 0.09 -5.33
C VAL A 308 -15.50 -1.43 -5.53
N GLN A 309 -16.24 -2.15 -4.68
CA GLN A 309 -16.41 -3.60 -4.81
C GLN A 309 -17.12 -4.00 -6.11
N ASN A 310 -18.21 -3.31 -6.47
CA ASN A 310 -18.93 -3.57 -7.71
C ASN A 310 -18.07 -3.25 -8.94
N SER A 311 -17.30 -2.15 -8.88
CA SER A 311 -16.34 -1.79 -9.93
C SER A 311 -15.27 -2.87 -10.12
N PHE A 312 -14.79 -3.46 -9.02
CA PHE A 312 -13.83 -4.55 -9.05
C PHE A 312 -14.43 -5.82 -9.67
N ASN A 313 -15.64 -6.20 -9.24
CA ASN A 313 -16.32 -7.37 -9.80
C ASN A 313 -16.48 -7.24 -11.32
N ALA A 314 -16.93 -6.08 -11.81
CA ALA A 314 -17.07 -5.84 -13.24
C ALA A 314 -15.73 -5.82 -13.99
N THR A 315 -14.67 -5.29 -13.36
CA THR A 315 -13.30 -5.38 -13.91
C THR A 315 -12.88 -6.83 -14.09
N MET A 316 -13.11 -7.68 -13.09
CA MET A 316 -12.74 -9.09 -13.16
C MET A 316 -13.58 -9.88 -14.16
N THR A 317 -14.83 -9.49 -14.40
CA THR A 317 -15.71 -10.12 -15.39
C THR A 317 -15.37 -9.72 -16.82
N TRP A 318 -15.16 -8.42 -17.08
CA TRP A 318 -15.17 -7.89 -18.46
C TRP A 318 -13.82 -7.35 -18.93
N ILE A 319 -12.95 -6.88 -18.04
CA ILE A 319 -11.65 -6.30 -18.42
C ILE A 319 -10.55 -7.35 -18.30
N PHE A 320 -10.47 -8.00 -17.13
CA PHE A 320 -9.37 -8.90 -16.81
C PHE A 320 -9.23 -10.07 -17.80
N PRO A 321 -10.29 -10.77 -18.26
CA PRO A 321 -10.13 -11.88 -19.19
C PRO A 321 -9.53 -11.46 -20.53
N VAL A 322 -9.92 -10.28 -21.04
CA VAL A 322 -9.35 -9.71 -22.26
C VAL A 322 -7.87 -9.42 -22.08
N LEU A 323 -7.49 -8.78 -20.97
CA LEU A 323 -6.08 -8.53 -20.66
C LEU A 323 -5.31 -9.84 -20.47
N ASP A 324 -5.89 -10.83 -19.78
CA ASP A 324 -5.19 -12.06 -19.44
C ASP A 324 -4.90 -12.93 -20.67
N ASN A 325 -5.72 -12.84 -21.72
CA ASN A 325 -5.48 -13.53 -22.98
C ASN A 325 -4.30 -12.98 -23.79
N VAL A 326 -3.78 -11.79 -23.47
CA VAL A 326 -2.65 -11.20 -24.20
C VAL A 326 -1.34 -11.59 -23.53
N LYS A 327 -0.54 -12.46 -24.17
CA LYS A 327 0.73 -12.98 -23.62
C LYS A 327 1.93 -12.80 -24.55
N THR A 328 1.68 -12.48 -25.81
CA THR A 328 2.70 -12.34 -26.86
C THR A 328 2.55 -11.00 -27.61
N LEU A 329 3.61 -10.56 -28.31
CA LEU A 329 3.53 -9.36 -29.15
C LEU A 329 2.50 -9.49 -30.27
N LYS A 330 2.26 -10.72 -30.75
CA LYS A 330 1.20 -11.02 -31.70
C LYS A 330 -0.18 -10.75 -31.09
N ASP A 331 -0.41 -11.17 -29.84
CA ASP A 331 -1.67 -10.90 -29.13
C ASP A 331 -1.87 -9.40 -28.92
N VAL A 332 -0.80 -8.64 -28.64
CA VAL A 332 -0.87 -7.17 -28.53
C VAL A 332 -1.26 -6.55 -29.88
N ALA A 333 -0.68 -7.03 -30.98
CA ALA A 333 -1.04 -6.56 -32.31
C ALA A 333 -2.51 -6.87 -32.66
N ASP A 334 -3.04 -8.01 -32.20
CA ASP A 334 -4.43 -8.42 -32.38
C ASP A 334 -5.39 -7.61 -31.50
N TYR A 335 -5.01 -7.35 -30.25
CA TYR A 335 -5.73 -6.45 -29.35
C TYR A 335 -5.89 -5.04 -29.96
N ASN A 336 -4.80 -4.48 -30.48
CA ASN A 336 -4.81 -3.16 -31.12
C ASN A 336 -5.70 -3.11 -32.37
N GLU A 337 -5.78 -4.21 -33.11
CA GLU A 337 -6.66 -4.32 -34.27
C GLU A 337 -8.13 -4.22 -33.86
N CYS A 338 -8.55 -4.95 -32.83
CA CYS A 338 -9.92 -4.85 -32.31
C CYS A 338 -10.19 -3.43 -31.79
N MET A 339 -9.30 -2.89 -30.96
CA MET A 339 -9.57 -1.62 -30.27
C MET A 339 -9.53 -0.37 -31.12
N PHE A 340 -8.60 -0.31 -32.07
CA PHE A 340 -8.39 0.90 -32.87
C PHE A 340 -8.91 0.76 -34.28
N LYS A 341 -9.50 -0.40 -34.64
CA LYS A 341 -9.99 -0.73 -36.00
C LYS A 341 -8.92 -0.49 -37.06
N ASN A 342 -7.64 -0.65 -36.67
CA ASN A 342 -6.45 -0.35 -37.45
C ASN A 342 -5.83 -1.64 -38.04
N HIS A 343 -6.64 -2.34 -38.85
CA HIS A 343 -6.38 -3.71 -39.32
C HIS A 343 -5.03 -3.92 -40.01
N ILE A 344 -4.55 -2.96 -40.81
CA ILE A 344 -3.36 -3.14 -41.66
C ILE A 344 -2.31 -2.06 -41.48
N THR A 345 -2.58 -1.02 -40.70
CA THR A 345 -1.67 0.11 -40.56
C THR A 345 -0.37 -0.31 -39.90
N VAL A 346 0.74 -0.09 -40.60
CA VAL A 346 2.11 -0.19 -40.08
C VAL A 346 2.68 1.23 -39.99
N ILE A 347 3.34 1.54 -38.88
CA ILE A 347 3.93 2.86 -38.62
C ILE A 347 4.93 3.25 -39.73
N SER A 348 5.06 4.53 -40.05
CA SER A 348 6.02 4.99 -41.06
C SER A 348 7.47 4.79 -40.61
N LEU A 349 8.36 4.55 -41.58
CA LEU A 349 9.81 4.54 -41.43
C LEU A 349 10.40 5.87 -41.92
N PRO A 350 11.49 6.36 -41.32
CA PRO A 350 12.10 5.91 -40.06
C PRO A 350 11.17 6.12 -38.83
N ILE A 351 11.17 5.20 -37.86
CA ILE A 351 10.19 5.19 -36.75
C ILE A 351 10.38 6.34 -35.72
N ASN A 352 11.54 6.98 -35.73
CA ASN A 352 11.88 8.14 -34.89
C ASN A 352 11.21 9.43 -35.42
N GLU A 353 11.06 9.54 -36.74
CA GLU A 353 10.47 10.70 -37.44
C GLU A 353 8.94 10.60 -37.57
N SER A 354 8.38 9.42 -37.30
CA SER A 354 6.94 9.20 -37.37
C SER A 354 6.16 10.07 -36.37
N LEU A 355 5.16 10.79 -36.90
CA LEU A 355 4.16 11.55 -36.14
C LEU A 355 3.01 10.68 -35.64
N ALA A 356 3.00 9.37 -35.95
CA ALA A 356 1.99 8.45 -35.43
C ALA A 356 1.98 8.54 -33.90
N ALA A 357 0.78 8.58 -33.31
CA ALA A 357 0.57 8.91 -31.90
C ALA A 357 1.62 8.22 -30.99
N PRO A 358 2.32 8.98 -30.14
CA PRO A 358 3.45 8.46 -29.35
C PRO A 358 3.08 7.29 -28.42
N TYR A 359 1.78 7.04 -28.25
CA TYR A 359 1.16 6.03 -27.41
C TYR A 359 0.78 4.73 -28.17
N SER A 360 1.22 4.54 -29.42
CA SER A 360 0.87 3.36 -30.22
C SER A 360 1.90 2.23 -30.11
N ASP A 361 1.44 0.99 -29.99
CA ASP A 361 2.28 -0.22 -30.12
C ASP A 361 2.38 -0.74 -31.56
N THR A 362 1.90 -0.01 -32.56
CA THR A 362 1.94 -0.47 -33.96
C THR A 362 3.35 -0.80 -34.48
N VAL A 363 4.39 -0.26 -33.83
CA VAL A 363 5.79 -0.57 -34.13
C VAL A 363 6.16 -2.04 -33.91
N ILE A 364 5.45 -2.75 -33.02
CA ILE A 364 5.75 -4.17 -32.75
C ILE A 364 5.50 -5.05 -33.98
N LYS A 365 4.70 -4.58 -34.95
CA LYS A 365 4.44 -5.29 -36.21
C LYS A 365 5.71 -5.54 -37.02
N TYR A 366 6.79 -4.78 -36.81
CA TYR A 366 8.09 -5.04 -37.45
C TYR A 366 8.86 -6.20 -36.83
N ILE A 367 8.64 -6.49 -35.55
CA ILE A 367 9.40 -7.48 -34.77
C ILE A 367 8.59 -8.74 -34.48
N LEU A 368 7.49 -8.95 -35.21
CA LEU A 368 6.83 -10.25 -35.25
C LEU A 368 7.70 -11.24 -36.02
N ASP A 369 7.52 -12.55 -35.77
CA ASP A 369 8.32 -13.61 -36.39
C ASP A 369 8.30 -13.57 -37.93
N ASP A 370 7.14 -13.29 -38.52
CA ASP A 370 6.96 -13.08 -39.96
C ASP A 370 6.01 -11.89 -40.20
N PRO A 371 6.55 -10.66 -40.25
CA PRO A 371 5.73 -9.45 -40.31
C PRO A 371 4.99 -9.30 -41.65
N LEU A 372 5.52 -9.90 -42.73
CA LEU A 372 4.91 -9.85 -44.05
C LEU A 372 3.72 -10.82 -44.13
N SER A 373 3.90 -12.07 -43.68
CA SER A 373 2.81 -13.05 -43.64
C SER A 373 1.70 -12.64 -42.66
N ASP A 374 2.05 -12.05 -41.51
CA ASP A 374 1.07 -11.51 -40.57
C ASP A 374 0.22 -10.40 -41.23
N LEU A 375 0.86 -9.45 -41.91
CA LEU A 375 0.17 -8.38 -42.63
C LEU A 375 -0.75 -8.93 -43.73
N GLU A 376 -0.31 -9.92 -44.51
CA GLU A 376 -1.10 -10.58 -45.54
C GLU A 376 -2.35 -11.27 -44.98
N LYS A 377 -2.22 -11.94 -43.84
CA LYS A 377 -3.34 -12.60 -43.13
C LYS A 377 -4.35 -11.58 -42.61
N ARG A 378 -3.89 -10.47 -42.03
CA ARG A 378 -4.76 -9.38 -41.55
C ARG A 378 -5.52 -8.73 -42.70
N TYR A 379 -4.82 -8.42 -43.79
CA TYR A 379 -5.43 -7.89 -45.00
C TYR A 379 -6.54 -8.81 -45.53
N SER A 380 -6.26 -10.10 -45.65
CA SER A 380 -7.24 -11.10 -46.12
C SER A 380 -8.46 -11.19 -45.19
N THR A 381 -8.24 -11.14 -43.88
CA THR A 381 -9.32 -11.21 -42.87
C THR A 381 -10.20 -9.96 -42.91
N ALA A 382 -9.59 -8.79 -42.97
CA ALA A 382 -10.31 -7.53 -43.00
C ALA A 382 -11.06 -7.31 -44.32
N LEU A 383 -10.51 -7.75 -45.46
CA LEU A 383 -11.25 -7.76 -46.73
C LEU A 383 -12.54 -8.57 -46.63
N LYS A 384 -12.51 -9.75 -46.00
CA LYS A 384 -13.73 -10.55 -45.78
C LYS A 384 -14.76 -9.78 -44.95
N LYS A 385 -14.32 -9.13 -43.87
CA LYS A 385 -15.20 -8.30 -43.01
C LYS A 385 -15.80 -7.11 -43.78
N ILE A 386 -15.00 -6.44 -44.62
CA ILE A 386 -15.48 -5.36 -45.49
C ILE A 386 -16.55 -5.88 -46.45
N ASP A 387 -16.30 -7.04 -47.07
CA ASP A 387 -17.24 -7.65 -48.02
C ASP A 387 -18.56 -8.07 -47.37
N GLU A 388 -18.50 -8.63 -46.16
CA GLU A 388 -19.68 -8.98 -45.37
C GLU A 388 -20.46 -7.73 -44.93
N SER A 389 -19.76 -6.69 -44.47
CA SER A 389 -20.36 -5.41 -44.10
C SER A 389 -21.06 -4.75 -45.30
N ASN A 390 -20.39 -4.72 -46.45
CA ASN A 390 -20.93 -4.15 -47.68
C ASN A 390 -22.23 -4.82 -48.11
N LYS A 391 -22.31 -6.16 -47.99
CA LYS A 391 -23.54 -6.93 -48.24
C LYS A 391 -24.63 -6.59 -47.22
N ARG A 392 -24.28 -6.50 -45.93
CA ARG A 392 -25.23 -6.22 -44.85
C ARG A 392 -25.88 -4.84 -44.96
N TYR A 393 -25.11 -3.82 -45.34
CA TYR A 393 -25.59 -2.44 -45.44
C TYR A 393 -26.05 -2.04 -46.84
N ASN A 394 -26.00 -2.96 -47.81
CA ASN A 394 -26.47 -2.77 -49.19
C ASN A 394 -25.88 -1.51 -49.86
N PHE A 395 -24.57 -1.29 -49.71
CA PHE A 395 -23.87 -0.16 -50.32
C PHE A 395 -23.86 -0.24 -51.84
N SER A 396 -23.75 0.93 -52.51
CA SER A 396 -23.66 0.98 -53.97
C SER A 396 -22.37 0.34 -54.48
N GLN A 397 -22.39 -0.17 -55.71
CA GLN A 397 -21.21 -0.77 -56.33
C GLN A 397 -20.02 0.20 -56.43
N GLU A 398 -20.30 1.49 -56.62
CA GLU A 398 -19.30 2.56 -56.63
C GLU A 398 -18.62 2.70 -55.26
N LYS A 399 -19.41 2.75 -54.17
CA LYS A 399 -18.90 2.83 -52.80
C LYS A 399 -18.04 1.61 -52.43
N ILE A 400 -18.52 0.41 -52.79
CA ILE A 400 -17.79 -0.84 -52.57
C ILE A 400 -16.43 -0.81 -53.29
N THR A 401 -16.41 -0.33 -54.54
CA THR A 401 -15.18 -0.25 -55.34
C THR A 401 -14.20 0.76 -54.76
N GLN A 402 -14.71 1.92 -54.33
CA GLN A 402 -13.89 2.94 -53.68
C GLN A 402 -13.30 2.43 -52.36
N ASP A 403 -14.09 1.80 -51.50
CA ASP A 403 -13.63 1.27 -50.22
C ASP A 403 -12.55 0.20 -50.40
N ARG A 404 -12.69 -0.66 -51.42
CA ARG A 404 -11.66 -1.64 -51.78
C ARG A 404 -10.36 -0.98 -52.25
N LEU A 405 -10.45 0.01 -53.13
CA LEU A 405 -9.26 0.72 -53.65
C LEU A 405 -8.51 1.45 -52.53
N GLU A 406 -9.22 2.15 -51.65
CA GLU A 406 -8.60 2.83 -50.51
C GLU A 406 -7.95 1.83 -49.53
N TYR A 407 -8.58 0.67 -49.34
CA TYR A 407 -8.07 -0.37 -48.46
C TYR A 407 -6.82 -1.06 -49.05
N GLU A 408 -6.86 -1.39 -50.34
CA GLU A 408 -5.74 -1.98 -51.07
C GLU A 408 -4.54 -1.02 -51.13
N GLN A 409 -4.79 0.28 -51.32
CA GLN A 409 -3.74 1.30 -51.24
C GLN A 409 -3.04 1.29 -49.87
N ARG A 410 -3.81 1.34 -48.77
CA ARG A 410 -3.26 1.31 -47.40
C ARG A 410 -2.46 0.04 -47.13
N TYR A 411 -2.91 -1.09 -47.68
CA TYR A 411 -2.22 -2.37 -47.56
C TYR A 411 -0.89 -2.34 -48.32
N ASN A 412 -0.90 -1.88 -49.57
CA ASN A 412 0.31 -1.77 -50.38
C ASN A 412 1.34 -0.83 -49.77
N GLU A 413 0.91 0.31 -49.20
CA GLU A 413 1.79 1.20 -48.45
C GLU A 413 2.42 0.52 -47.22
N SER A 414 1.60 -0.18 -46.43
CA SER A 414 2.07 -0.89 -45.24
C SER A 414 3.01 -2.05 -45.60
N ARG A 415 2.70 -2.77 -46.67
CA ARG A 415 3.53 -3.85 -47.22
C ARG A 415 4.87 -3.31 -47.71
N GLN A 416 4.88 -2.18 -48.39
CA GLN A 416 6.12 -1.54 -48.83
C GLN A 416 6.99 -1.12 -47.65
N ARG A 417 6.38 -0.61 -46.56
CA ARG A 417 7.11 -0.28 -45.32
C ARG A 417 7.74 -1.53 -44.69
N VAL A 418 6.98 -2.63 -44.58
CA VAL A 418 7.52 -3.90 -44.05
C VAL A 418 8.66 -4.42 -44.93
N LYS A 419 8.51 -4.39 -46.26
CA LYS A 419 9.59 -4.78 -47.18
C LYS A 419 10.82 -3.92 -47.02
N THR A 420 10.66 -2.61 -46.93
CA THR A 420 11.76 -1.67 -46.71
C THR A 420 12.51 -2.02 -45.42
N PHE A 421 11.78 -2.29 -44.32
CA PHE A 421 12.40 -2.73 -43.07
C PHE A 421 13.15 -4.07 -43.17
N LEU A 422 12.71 -5.00 -44.03
CA LEU A 422 13.34 -6.31 -44.21
C LEU A 422 14.53 -6.28 -45.18
N GLU A 423 14.50 -5.40 -46.18
CA GLU A 423 15.44 -5.39 -47.32
C GLU A 423 16.51 -4.28 -47.21
N ASP A 424 16.21 -3.16 -46.54
CA ASP A 424 17.14 -2.04 -46.35
C ASP A 424 17.88 -2.18 -45.02
N GLU A 425 19.18 -2.52 -45.08
CA GLU A 425 20.02 -2.74 -43.90
C GLU A 425 20.14 -1.52 -42.99
N GLU A 426 20.19 -0.31 -43.56
CA GLU A 426 20.33 0.92 -42.78
C GLU A 426 19.04 1.20 -42.00
N ILE A 427 17.89 1.13 -42.69
CA ILE A 427 16.58 1.32 -42.06
C ILE A 427 16.28 0.22 -41.04
N HIS A 428 16.64 -1.03 -41.33
CA HIS A 428 16.51 -2.14 -40.40
C HIS A 428 17.28 -1.85 -39.10
N LYS A 429 18.58 -1.51 -39.24
CA LYS A 429 19.45 -1.23 -38.11
C LYS A 429 18.96 -0.04 -37.28
N GLN A 430 18.62 1.08 -37.93
CA GLN A 430 18.08 2.26 -37.25
C GLN A 430 16.79 1.94 -36.48
N THR A 431 15.91 1.13 -37.06
CA THR A 431 14.65 0.72 -36.43
C THR A 431 14.90 -0.15 -35.20
N MET A 432 15.80 -1.13 -35.30
CA MET A 432 16.15 -2.03 -34.19
C MET A 432 16.88 -1.29 -33.05
N GLU A 433 17.77 -0.36 -33.37
CA GLU A 433 18.44 0.50 -32.38
C GLU A 433 17.44 1.38 -31.62
N GLU A 434 16.51 2.03 -32.33
CA GLU A 434 15.48 2.85 -31.70
C GLU A 434 14.52 2.01 -30.84
N LEU A 435 14.15 0.80 -31.27
CA LEU A 435 13.35 -0.12 -30.46
C LEU A 435 14.07 -0.56 -29.18
N ALA A 436 15.37 -0.84 -29.27
CA ALA A 436 16.20 -1.16 -28.11
C ALA A 436 16.28 0.03 -27.14
N ASN A 437 16.43 1.25 -27.65
CA ASN A 437 16.43 2.48 -26.85
C ASN A 437 15.10 2.69 -26.12
N ARG A 438 13.97 2.53 -26.81
CA ARG A 438 12.63 2.63 -26.20
C ARG A 438 12.43 1.58 -25.12
N LYS A 439 12.81 0.32 -25.39
CA LYS A 439 12.73 -0.77 -24.42
C LYS A 439 13.55 -0.44 -23.17
N ALA A 440 14.81 -0.04 -23.33
CA ALA A 440 15.67 0.33 -22.20
C ALA A 440 15.08 1.48 -21.38
N HIS A 441 14.63 2.55 -22.04
CA HIS A 441 14.01 3.70 -21.40
C HIS A 441 12.74 3.33 -20.61
N ASN A 442 11.83 2.58 -21.24
CA ASN A 442 10.57 2.20 -20.61
C ASN A 442 10.77 1.21 -19.45
N LEU A 443 11.73 0.28 -19.55
CA LEU A 443 12.11 -0.58 -18.43
C LEU A 443 12.66 0.24 -17.24
N GLU A 444 13.46 1.27 -17.49
CA GLU A 444 13.93 2.19 -16.45
C GLU A 444 12.77 2.95 -15.79
N LEU A 445 11.81 3.43 -16.57
CA LEU A 445 10.58 4.05 -16.04
C LEU A 445 9.79 3.07 -15.17
N LEU A 446 9.61 1.83 -15.61
CA LEU A 446 8.92 0.80 -14.83
C LEU A 446 9.62 0.49 -13.50
N ARG A 447 10.96 0.51 -13.46
CA ARG A 447 11.74 0.42 -12.20
C ARG A 447 11.53 1.63 -11.31
N LYS A 448 11.58 2.85 -11.88
CA LYS A 448 11.31 4.10 -11.15
C LYS A 448 9.91 4.10 -10.52
N TYR A 449 8.94 3.50 -11.19
CA TYR A 449 7.58 3.32 -10.69
C TYR A 449 7.40 2.13 -9.73
N LYS A 450 8.45 1.34 -9.47
CA LYS A 450 8.45 0.14 -8.62
C LYS A 450 7.57 -1.00 -9.13
N ILE A 451 7.40 -1.12 -10.43
CA ILE A 451 6.66 -2.22 -11.07
C ILE A 451 7.60 -3.42 -11.28
N ILE A 452 8.83 -3.17 -11.72
CA ILE A 452 9.88 -4.19 -11.88
C ILE A 452 11.12 -3.83 -11.07
N TYR A 453 11.99 -4.80 -10.83
CA TYR A 453 13.20 -4.63 -10.01
C TYR A 453 14.43 -4.25 -10.83
#